data_AF-A0A7V3BJC8-F1
#
_entry.id   AF-A0A7V3BJC8-F1
#
_cell.length_a   1.000
_cell.length_b   1.000
_cell.length_c   1.000
_cell.angle_alpha   90.00
_cell.angle_beta   90.00
_cell.angle_gamma   90.00
#
_symmetry.space_group_name_H-M   'P 1'
#
loop_
_entity.id
_entity.type
_entity.pdbx_description
1 polymer ?
#
loop_
_entity_poly.entity_id
_entity_poly.type
_entity_poly.pdbx_seq_one_letter_code
_entity_poly.pdbx_strand_id
1 'polypeptide(L)'
;MLIDANFNQRILCGLRLRVPLLDVVIVQDTAMQGLQDPLLLQEAAVLQRVLVTHDLKTVPRHAYARVAAGESMPGIMAVPHVAPVSTII
;
A
#
# COMPACT_ATOMS: atom_id res chain seq x y z
N MET A 1 6.58 -4.69 2.68
CA MET A 1 5.34 -4.03 2.18
C MET A 1 5.43 -2.55 2.45
N LEU A 2 4.90 -1.71 1.54
CA LEU A 2 4.82 -0.26 1.69
C LEU A 2 3.36 0.12 2.01
N ILE A 3 3.13 0.87 3.08
CA ILE A 3 1.79 1.20 3.57
C ILE A 3 1.50 2.67 3.36
N ASP A 4 0.42 2.96 2.67
CA ASP A 4 -0.07 4.32 2.44
C ASP A 4 -0.30 5.08 3.76
N ALA A 5 -0.08 6.39 3.73
CA ALA A 5 -0.19 7.26 4.89
C ALA A 5 -1.59 7.25 5.50
N ASN A 6 -2.63 7.07 4.69
CA ASN A 6 -4.02 7.04 5.14
C ASN A 6 -4.49 5.64 5.55
N PHE A 7 -3.60 4.64 5.61
CA PHE A 7 -3.97 3.28 5.95
C PHE A 7 -4.39 3.15 7.43
N ASN A 8 -5.41 2.32 7.69
CA ASN A 8 -5.92 2.13 9.04
C ASN A 8 -4.89 1.44 9.95
N GLN A 9 -4.41 2.20 10.93
CA GLN A 9 -3.42 1.75 11.90
C GLN A 9 -3.88 0.53 12.71
N ARG A 10 -5.19 0.32 12.88
CA ARG A 10 -5.71 -0.88 13.56
C ARG A 10 -5.43 -2.16 12.77
N ILE A 11 -5.49 -2.10 11.43
CA ILE A 11 -5.16 -3.23 10.57
C ILE A 11 -3.65 -3.49 10.63
N LEU A 12 -2.83 -2.43 10.60
CA LEU A 12 -1.39 -2.55 10.71
C LEU A 12 -0.94 -3.14 12.06
N CYS A 13 -1.54 -2.69 13.16
CA CYS A 13 -1.31 -3.28 14.48
C CYS A 13 -1.73 -4.76 14.52
N GLY A 14 -2.90 -5.11 13.97
CA GLY A 14 -3.35 -6.50 13.90
C GLY A 14 -2.41 -7.39 13.08
N LEU A 15 -1.88 -6.88 11.97
CA LEU A 15 -0.91 -7.59 11.13
C LEU A 15 0.43 -7.78 11.87
N ARG A 16 0.97 -6.75 12.54
CA ARG A 16 2.20 -6.87 13.33
C ARG A 16 2.06 -7.83 14.51
N LEU A 17 0.88 -7.87 15.15
CA LEU A 17 0.60 -8.78 16.24
C LEU A 17 0.54 -10.24 15.79
N ARG A 18 -0.05 -10.51 14.62
CA ARG A 18 -0.18 -11.89 14.08
C ARG A 18 1.07 -12.35 13.34
N VAL A 19 1.83 -11.43 12.75
CA VAL A 19 3.03 -11.72 11.95
C VAL A 19 4.15 -10.76 12.38
N PRO A 20 4.88 -11.06 13.45
CA PRO A 20 5.91 -10.17 14.00
C PRO A 20 7.13 -9.98 13.08
N LEU A 21 7.37 -10.92 12.15
CA LEU A 21 8.44 -10.86 11.15
C LEU A 21 8.03 -10.12 9.86
N LEU A 22 6.86 -9.50 9.83
CA LEU A 22 6.37 -8.79 8.65
C LEU A 22 7.20 -7.51 8.42
N ASP A 23 7.94 -7.45 7.32
CA ASP A 23 8.64 -6.23 6.88
C ASP A 23 7.61 -5.23 6.35
N VAL A 24 7.23 -4.27 7.19
CA VAL A 24 6.28 -3.22 6.88
C VAL A 24 6.96 -1.87 7.00
N VAL A 25 6.85 -1.07 5.96
CA VAL A 25 7.32 0.31 5.93
C VAL A 25 6.15 1.22 5.65
N ILE A 26 5.95 2.21 6.51
CA ILE A 26 4.88 3.20 6.37
C ILE A 26 5.44 4.36 5.55
N VAL A 27 4.67 4.86 4.59
CA VAL A 27 5.08 5.98 3.73
C VAL A 27 5.46 7.21 4.57
N GLN A 28 4.74 7.45 5.68
CA GLN A 28 5.05 8.53 6.62
C GLN A 28 6.39 8.38 7.34
N ASP A 29 6.88 7.15 7.55
CA ASP A 29 8.17 6.89 8.21
C ASP A 29 9.36 6.92 7.24
N THR A 30 9.12 7.33 5.99
CA THR A 30 10.13 7.36 4.93
C THR A 30 10.18 8.72 4.25
N ALA A 31 11.24 8.95 3.47
CA ALA A 31 11.34 10.10 2.57
C ALA A 31 10.25 10.14 1.48
N MET A 32 9.36 9.14 1.41
CA MET A 32 8.22 9.09 0.51
C MET A 32 6.99 9.84 1.05
N GLN A 33 7.06 10.42 2.25
CA GLN A 33 5.98 11.21 2.84
C GLN A 33 5.64 12.42 1.95
N GLY A 34 4.38 12.50 1.50
CA GLY A 34 3.89 13.60 0.66
C GLY A 34 4.17 13.45 -0.83
N LEU A 35 4.75 12.32 -1.28
CA LEU A 35 4.83 12.02 -2.71
C LEU A 35 3.43 11.78 -3.31
N GLN A 36 3.26 12.21 -4.55
CA GLN A 36 2.04 11.93 -5.31
C GLN A 36 1.98 10.44 -5.71
N ASP A 37 0.77 9.90 -5.87
CA ASP A 37 0.51 8.49 -6.19
C ASP A 37 1.40 7.89 -7.32
N PRO A 38 1.66 8.59 -8.44
CA PRO A 38 2.49 8.03 -9.52
C PRO A 38 3.94 7.81 -9.10
N LEU A 39 4.49 8.75 -8.34
CA LEU A 39 5.88 8.71 -7.87
C LEU A 39 6.03 7.72 -6.72
N LEU A 40 5.02 7.63 -5.85
CA LEU A 40 4.94 6.61 -4.82
C LEU A 40 4.94 5.19 -5.42
N LEU A 41 4.18 4.97 -6.49
CA LEU A 41 4.20 3.71 -7.23
C LEU A 41 5.56 3.44 -7.88
N GLN A 42 6.28 4.48 -8.28
CA GLN A 42 7.62 4.34 -8.83
C GLN A 42 8.62 3.85 -7.82
N GLU A 43 8.66 4.51 -6.66
CA GLU A 43 9.53 4.11 -5.56
C GLU A 43 9.16 2.70 -5.07
N ALA A 44 7.87 2.37 -4.97
CA ALA A 44 7.44 1.02 -4.64
C ALA A 44 7.90 -0.03 -5.67
N ALA A 45 7.90 0.31 -6.97
CA ALA A 45 8.41 -0.55 -8.04
C ALA A 45 9.92 -0.80 -7.90
N VAL A 46 10.68 0.26 -7.67
CA VAL A 46 12.14 0.24 -7.50
C VAL A 46 12.53 -0.58 -6.28
N LEU A 47 11.81 -0.40 -5.17
CA LEU A 47 12.04 -1.12 -3.92
C LEU A 47 11.47 -2.55 -3.93
N GLN A 48 10.80 -2.96 -5.02
CA GLN A 48 10.10 -4.25 -5.15
C GLN A 48 9.13 -4.53 -3.99
N ARG A 49 8.42 -3.50 -3.54
CA ARG A 49 7.50 -3.59 -2.41
C ARG A 49 6.06 -3.50 -2.87
N VAL A 50 5.20 -4.30 -2.24
CA VAL A 50 3.75 -4.23 -2.44
C VAL A 50 3.21 -2.97 -1.76
N LEU A 51 2.54 -2.09 -2.51
CA LEU A 51 1.84 -0.91 -1.98
C LEU A 51 0.47 -1.32 -1.43
N VAL A 52 0.20 -0.97 -0.19
CA VAL A 52 -1.10 -1.20 0.47
C VAL A 52 -1.77 0.14 0.71
N THR A 53 -2.98 0.33 0.17
CA THR A 53 -3.71 1.61 0.27
C THR A 53 -5.21 1.38 0.51
N HIS A 54 -5.88 2.38 1.08
CA HIS A 54 -7.34 2.43 1.12
C HIS A 54 -7.97 3.11 -0.11
N ASP A 55 -7.17 3.75 -0.97
CA ASP A 55 -7.68 4.40 -2.16
C ASP A 55 -7.94 3.39 -3.29
N LEU A 56 -9.20 2.98 -3.39
CA LEU A 56 -9.68 2.07 -4.43
C LEU A 56 -9.93 2.76 -5.78
N LYS A 57 -9.83 4.09 -5.88
CA LYS A 57 -10.22 4.86 -7.06
C LYS A 57 -9.01 5.43 -7.81
N THR A 58 -8.08 6.05 -7.10
CA THR A 58 -6.95 6.75 -7.73
C THR A 58 -5.80 5.78 -8.01
N VAL A 59 -5.41 4.97 -7.02
CA VAL A 59 -4.23 4.10 -7.11
C VAL A 59 -4.35 3.03 -8.19
N PRO A 60 -5.49 2.32 -8.36
CA PRO A 60 -5.65 1.39 -9.48
C PRO A 60 -5.56 2.09 -10.84
N ARG A 61 -6.08 3.32 -10.97
CA ARG A 61 -5.99 4.08 -12.22
C ARG A 61 -4.55 4.39 -12.57
N HIS A 62 -3.75 4.81 -11.59
CA HIS A 62 -2.32 5.04 -11.79
C HIS A 62 -1.57 3.76 -12.10
N ALA A 63 -1.92 2.64 -11.46
CA ALA A 63 -1.38 1.32 -11.75
C ALA A 63 -1.63 0.89 -13.20
N TYR A 64 -2.87 1.00 -13.67
CA TYR A 64 -3.22 0.65 -15.05
C TYR A 64 -2.50 1.54 -16.06
N ALA A 65 -2.39 2.84 -15.81
CA ALA A 65 -1.64 3.75 -16.67
C ALA A 65 -0.16 3.34 -16.77
N ARG A 66 0.42 2.91 -15.65
CA ARG A 66 1.81 2.44 -15.54
C ARG A 66 2.05 1.16 -16.33
N VAL A 67 1.16 0.18 -16.17
CA VAL A 67 1.19 -1.08 -16.93
C VAL A 67 1.00 -0.82 -18.43
N ALA A 68 0.08 0.08 -18.80
CA ALA A 68 -0.14 0.47 -20.19
C ALA A 68 1.08 1.18 -20.80
N ALA A 69 1.86 1.89 -20.00
CA ALA A 69 3.13 2.50 -20.40
C ALA A 69 4.30 1.49 -20.48
N GLY A 70 4.09 0.22 -20.10
CA GLY A 70 5.14 -0.80 -20.09
C GLY A 70 6.13 -0.65 -18.93
N GLU A 71 5.78 0.12 -17.90
CA GLU A 71 6.64 0.35 -16.75
C GLU A 71 6.54 -0.80 -15.72
N SER A 72 7.61 -0.99 -14.93
CA SER A 72 7.61 -1.97 -13.85
C SER A 72 6.54 -1.63 -12.81
N MET A 73 5.70 -2.61 -12.52
CA MET A 73 4.53 -2.46 -11.66
C MET A 73 4.73 -3.19 -10.33
N PRO A 74 4.75 -2.48 -9.19
CA PRO A 74 4.73 -3.14 -7.88
C PRO A 74 3.38 -3.82 -7.67
N GLY A 75 3.34 -4.87 -6.84
CA GLY A 75 2.06 -5.40 -6.38
C GLY A 75 1.27 -4.33 -5.64
N ILE A 76 -0.05 -4.26 -5.84
CA ILE A 76 -0.93 -3.37 -5.07
C ILE A 76 -1.94 -4.21 -4.30
N MET A 77 -2.13 -3.87 -3.04
CA MET A 77 -3.20 -4.38 -2.19
C MET A 77 -4.12 -3.22 -1.82
N ALA A 78 -5.24 -3.11 -2.53
CA ALA A 78 -6.24 -2.10 -2.28
C ALA A 78 -7.25 -2.65 -1.26
N VAL A 79 -7.30 -2.06 -0.06
CA VAL A 79 -8.17 -2.51 1.04
C VAL A 79 -9.33 -1.53 1.17
N PRO A 80 -10.60 -1.96 1.15
CA PRO A 80 -11.71 -1.04 1.40
C PRO A 80 -11.66 -0.44 2.81
N HIS A 81 -12.04 0.83 2.94
CA HIS A 81 -12.15 1.51 4.24
C HIS A 81 -13.19 0.85 5.17
N VAL A 82 -14.16 0.15 4.58
CA VAL A 82 -15.22 -0.62 5.23
C VAL A 82 -15.02 -2.13 5.00
N ALA A 83 -13.77 -2.59 5.04
CA ALA A 83 -13.53 -4.03 5.15
C ALA A 83 -13.95 -4.47 6.57
N PRO A 84 -14.94 -5.37 6.73
CA PRO A 84 -15.26 -5.91 8.05
C PRO A 84 -14.02 -6.57 8.61
N VAL A 85 -13.51 -6.03 9.73
CA VAL A 85 -12.51 -6.72 10.55
C VAL A 85 -13.24 -7.91 11.14
N SER A 86 -13.05 -9.09 10.55
CA SER A 86 -13.86 -10.29 10.78
C SER A 86 -14.16 -10.54 12.26
N THR A 87 -15.43 -10.79 12.59
CA THR A 87 -15.83 -11.48 13.81
C THR A 87 -15.15 -12.84 13.86
N ILE A 88 -14.57 -13.16 15.01
CA ILE A 88 -14.04 -14.49 15.35
C ILE A 88 -15.23 -15.45 15.34
N ILE A 89 -15.20 -16.50 14.51
CA ILE A 89 -16.05 -17.70 14.66
C ILE A 89 -15.11 -18.86 14.97
#